data_AF-U7NU41-F1
#
_entry.id   AF-U7NU41-F1
#
_cell.length_a   1.000
_cell.length_b   1.000
_cell.length_c   1.000
_cell.angle_alpha   90.00
_cell.angle_beta   90.00
_cell.angle_gamma   90.00
#
_symmetry.space_group_name_H-M   'P 1'
#
loop_
_entity.id
_entity.type
_entity.pdbx_description
1 polymer ?
#
loop_
_entity_poly.entity_id
_entity_poly.type
_entity_poly.pdbx_seq_one_letter_code
_entity_poly.pdbx_strand_id
1 'polypeptide(L)'
;MDLGNSGNILVSEHGDPAIIDFGSAIPLSWLPSSVRAWACRKDIVGVLKLWYRFDRGSMPLFLQHYYESNYRKNIYTPKRFLKALRRWLWGGADTDGVSGLTIVISVFFSLLVLVSFT
;
A
#
# COMPACT_ATOMS: atom_id res chain seq x y z
N MET A 1 6.11 7.66 -2.52
CA MET A 1 6.47 7.32 -3.93
C MET A 1 6.01 5.90 -4.18
N ASP A 2 6.27 5.30 -5.35
CA ASP A 2 6.06 3.84 -5.54
C ASP A 2 7.40 3.09 -5.60
N LEU A 3 8.08 3.00 -4.45
CA LEU A 3 9.37 2.32 -4.33
C LEU A 3 9.26 0.79 -4.17
N GLY A 4 8.04 0.25 -4.14
CA GLY A 4 7.80 -1.20 -4.10
C GLY A 4 7.87 -1.88 -5.47
N ASN A 5 8.07 -1.10 -6.54
CA ASN A 5 8.23 -1.54 -7.91
C ASN A 5 9.70 -1.43 -8.34
N SER A 6 10.35 -2.55 -8.64
CA SER A 6 11.75 -2.56 -9.09
C SER A 6 11.96 -1.84 -10.42
N GLY A 7 10.91 -1.71 -11.26
CA GLY A 7 10.98 -0.94 -12.50
C GLY A 7 11.20 0.56 -12.31
N ASN A 8 11.03 1.06 -11.09
CA ASN A 8 11.21 2.48 -10.75
C ASN A 8 12.64 2.78 -10.25
N ILE A 9 13.50 1.77 -10.19
CA ILE A 9 14.90 1.87 -9.74
C ILE A 9 15.78 1.39 -10.90
N LEU A 10 16.65 2.26 -11.39
CA LEU A 10 17.74 1.89 -12.29
C LEU A 10 19.02 1.69 -11.50
N VAL A 11 19.91 0.87 -12.03
CA VAL A 11 21.22 0.60 -11.45
C VAL A 11 22.26 0.89 -12.52
N SER A 12 23.28 1.68 -12.19
CA SER A 12 24.40 1.97 -13.10
C SER A 12 25.25 0.72 -13.35
N GLU A 13 26.16 0.78 -14.33
CA GLU A 13 27.14 -0.30 -14.57
C GLU A 13 28.05 -0.56 -13.35
N HIS A 14 28.21 0.43 -12.47
CA HIS A 14 28.98 0.33 -11.23
C HIS A 14 28.15 -0.09 -10.02
N GLY A 15 26.84 -0.33 -10.20
CA GLY A 15 25.95 -0.75 -9.11
C GLY A 15 25.25 0.38 -8.38
N ASP A 16 25.39 1.63 -8.82
CA ASP A 16 24.78 2.78 -8.15
C ASP A 16 23.28 2.87 -8.46
N PRO A 17 22.40 2.86 -7.46
CA PRO A 17 20.96 2.93 -7.69
C PRO A 17 20.49 4.37 -7.93
N ALA A 18 19.57 4.55 -8.87
CA ALA A 18 18.87 5.80 -9.13
C ALA A 18 17.36 5.57 -9.22
N ILE A 19 16.56 6.44 -8.59
CA ILE A 19 15.10 6.40 -8.69
C ILE A 19 14.67 7.25 -9.89
N ILE A 20 13.78 6.72 -10.72
CA ILE A 20 13.39 7.38 -11.98
C ILE A 20 11.92 7.81 -12.06
N ASP A 21 11.04 7.21 -11.26
CA ASP A 21 9.61 7.55 -11.28
C ASP A 21 9.24 8.45 -10.09
N PHE A 22 9.20 9.75 -10.36
CA PHE A 22 8.69 10.77 -9.44
C PHE A 22 7.26 11.20 -9.77
N GLY A 23 6.61 10.64 -10.80
CA GLY A 23 5.25 11.02 -11.20
C GLY A 23 4.20 10.68 -10.15
N SER A 24 4.50 9.69 -9.29
CA SER A 24 3.70 9.31 -8.12
C SER A 24 4.21 9.91 -6.81
N ALA A 25 5.22 10.79 -6.84
CA ALA A 25 5.74 11.44 -5.65
C ALA A 25 4.78 12.52 -5.15
N ILE A 26 4.56 12.57 -3.84
CA ILE A 26 3.69 13.55 -3.20
C ILE A 26 4.53 14.30 -2.15
N PRO A 27 4.49 15.64 -2.10
CA PRO A 27 5.18 16.39 -1.06
C PRO A 27 4.58 16.07 0.31
N LEU A 28 5.40 15.49 1.17
CA LEU A 28 4.99 15.07 2.51
C LEU A 28 4.65 16.25 3.45
N SER A 29 5.16 17.45 3.15
CA SER A 29 4.93 18.67 3.92
C SER A 29 3.45 19.05 3.99
N TRP A 30 2.66 18.68 2.98
CA TRP A 30 1.23 18.99 2.89
C TRP A 30 0.34 17.98 3.63
N LEU A 31 0.93 16.89 4.14
CA LEU A 31 0.20 15.83 4.84
C LEU A 31 0.27 16.02 6.36
N PRO A 32 -0.82 15.67 7.09
CA PRO A 32 -0.79 15.53 8.55
C PRO A 32 0.31 14.57 9.00
N SER A 33 0.84 14.78 10.21
CA SER A 33 1.98 14.02 10.75
C SER A 33 1.81 12.51 10.70
N SER A 34 0.64 11.99 11.07
CA SER A 34 0.33 10.55 11.04
C SER A 34 0.32 9.98 9.61
N VAL A 35 -0.23 10.72 8.65
CA VAL A 35 -0.30 10.30 7.24
C VAL A 35 1.10 10.35 6.61
N ARG A 36 1.89 11.37 6.97
CA ARG A 36 3.30 11.46 6.59
C ARG A 36 4.10 10.26 7.10
N ALA A 37 3.99 9.96 8.39
CA ALA A 37 4.69 8.82 9.00
C ALA A 37 4.29 7.49 8.34
N TRP A 38 3.00 7.32 8.01
CA TRP A 38 2.51 6.17 7.28
C TRP A 38 3.06 6.08 5.86
N ALA A 39 3.08 7.19 5.11
CA ALA A 39 3.59 7.24 3.74
C ALA A 39 5.10 6.93 3.69
N CYS A 40 5.89 7.54 4.58
CA CYS A 40 7.30 7.22 4.76
C CYS A 40 7.51 5.73 5.05
N ARG A 41 6.72 5.17 5.98
CA ARG A 41 6.81 3.74 6.33
C ARG A 41 6.52 2.86 5.11
N LYS A 42 5.52 3.23 4.30
CA LYS A 42 5.19 2.49 3.07
C LYS A 42 6.32 2.50 2.05
N ASP A 43 6.97 3.65 1.86
CA ASP A 43 8.14 3.77 0.98
C ASP A 43 9.30 2.88 1.49
N ILE A 44 9.63 2.95 2.79
CA ILE A 44 10.69 2.12 3.41
C ILE A 44 10.39 0.63 3.24
N VAL A 45 9.18 0.20 3.59
CA VAL A 45 8.78 -1.21 3.47
C VAL A 45 8.80 -1.66 2.00
N GLY A 46 8.50 -0.77 1.05
CA GLY A 46 8.63 -1.03 -0.39
C GLY A 46 10.05 -1.36 -0.80
N VAL A 47 11.03 -0.55 -0.36
CA VAL A 47 12.46 -0.80 -0.63
C VAL A 47 12.92 -2.11 0.02
N LEU A 48 12.56 -2.33 1.29
CA LEU A 48 12.93 -3.56 2.01
C LEU A 48 12.35 -4.81 1.35
N LYS A 49 11.12 -4.73 0.83
CA LYS A 49 10.51 -5.83 0.05
C LYS A 49 11.37 -6.19 -1.17
N LEU A 50 11.89 -5.19 -1.89
CA LEU A 50 12.74 -5.42 -3.06
C LEU A 50 14.09 -6.02 -2.66
N TRP A 51 14.74 -5.46 -1.64
CA TRP A 51 16.01 -6.00 -1.12
C TRP A 51 15.83 -7.45 -0.64
N TYR A 52 14.80 -7.73 0.15
CA TYR A 52 14.48 -9.09 0.60
C TYR A 52 14.24 -10.07 -0.57
N ARG A 53 13.69 -9.58 -1.69
CA ARG A 53 13.42 -10.39 -2.88
C ARG A 53 14.69 -10.69 -3.68
N PHE A 54 15.55 -9.70 -3.89
CA PHE A 54 16.69 -9.81 -4.80
C PHE A 54 17.98 -10.26 -4.11
N ASP A 55 18.18 -9.88 -2.87
CA ASP A 55 19.34 -10.28 -2.08
C ASP A 55 19.03 -10.28 -0.59
N ARG A 56 18.31 -11.31 -0.15
CA ARG A 56 17.99 -11.49 1.28
C ARG A 56 19.26 -11.67 2.13
N GLY A 57 20.31 -12.27 1.58
CA GLY A 57 21.51 -12.66 2.33
C GLY A 57 22.32 -11.46 2.82
N SER A 58 22.33 -10.36 2.07
CA SER A 58 23.00 -9.12 2.48
C SER A 58 22.17 -8.22 3.39
N MET A 59 20.88 -8.51 3.61
CA MET A 59 20.02 -7.68 4.43
C MET A 59 20.37 -7.82 5.93
N PRO A 60 20.68 -6.72 6.65
CA PRO A 60 20.90 -6.76 8.08
C PRO A 60 19.69 -7.28 8.87
N LEU A 61 19.92 -8.08 9.91
CA LEU A 61 18.87 -8.72 10.72
C LEU A 61 17.83 -7.72 11.27
N PHE A 62 18.27 -6.53 11.70
CA PHE A 62 17.34 -5.52 12.23
C PHE A 62 16.39 -4.99 11.15
N LEU A 63 16.84 -4.86 9.90
CA LEU A 63 16.00 -4.46 8.77
C LEU A 63 15.08 -5.60 8.34
N GLN A 64 15.56 -6.83 8.41
CA GLN A 64 14.74 -8.00 8.14
C GLN A 64 13.59 -8.11 9.16
N HIS A 65 13.89 -7.97 10.46
CA HIS A 65 12.86 -7.94 11.50
C HIS A 65 11.89 -6.78 11.32
N TYR A 66 12.40 -5.60 10.97
CA TYR A 66 11.54 -4.45 10.67
C TYR A 66 10.61 -4.75 9.49
N TYR A 67 11.13 -5.33 8.40
CA TYR A 67 10.35 -5.73 7.24
C TYR A 67 9.29 -6.76 7.62
N GLU A 68 9.66 -7.85 8.30
CA GLU A 68 8.72 -8.90 8.72
C GLU A 68 7.62 -8.38 9.65
N SER A 69 7.95 -7.43 10.54
CA SER A 69 6.99 -6.84 11.49
C SER A 69 6.03 -5.85 10.83
N ASN A 70 6.44 -5.17 9.75
CA ASN A 70 5.67 -4.09 9.12
C ASN A 70 5.08 -4.46 7.75
N TYR A 71 5.62 -5.47 7.07
CA TYR A 71 5.15 -5.91 5.78
C TYR A 71 3.98 -6.89 5.93
N ARG A 72 2.79 -6.38 5.64
CA ARG A 72 1.62 -7.21 5.42
C ARG A 72 1.45 -7.41 3.92
N LYS A 73 1.59 -8.65 3.43
CA LYS A 73 1.24 -8.97 2.04
C LYS A 73 -0.24 -8.62 1.88
N ASN A 74 -0.51 -7.61 1.08
CA ASN A 74 -1.88 -7.13 0.89
C ASN A 74 -2.62 -8.12 -0.01
N ILE A 75 -3.13 -9.21 0.58
CA ILE A 75 -3.87 -10.27 -0.14
C ILE A 75 -5.21 -9.72 -0.67
N TYR A 76 -5.70 -8.62 -0.08
CA TYR A 76 -6.94 -7.94 -0.48
C TYR A 76 -6.67 -6.52 -0.92
N THR A 77 -6.15 -6.34 -2.14
CA THR A 77 -6.09 -5.03 -2.79
C THR A 77 -7.45 -4.31 -2.68
N PRO A 78 -7.51 -3.06 -2.17
CA PRO A 78 -8.71 -2.22 -2.19
C PRO A 78 -9.31 -2.10 -3.59
N LYS A 79 -8.49 -2.20 -4.65
CA LYS A 79 -8.95 -2.29 -6.05
C LYS A 79 -9.83 -3.50 -6.33
N ARG A 80 -9.53 -4.69 -5.77
CA ARG A 80 -10.39 -5.88 -5.92
C ARG A 80 -11.68 -5.72 -5.12
N PHE A 81 -11.60 -5.14 -3.92
CA PHE A 81 -12.77 -4.81 -3.13
C PHE A 81 -13.67 -3.77 -3.84
N LEU A 82 -13.12 -2.64 -4.29
CA LEU A 82 -13.83 -1.61 -5.06
C LEU A 82 -14.37 -2.16 -6.39
N LYS A 83 -13.65 -3.06 -7.06
CA LYS A 83 -14.14 -3.72 -8.28
C LYS A 83 -15.30 -4.68 -7.98
N ALA A 84 -15.26 -5.39 -6.85
CA ALA A 84 -16.37 -6.23 -6.39
C ALA A 84 -17.57 -5.36 -5.97
N LEU A 85 -17.33 -4.28 -5.24
CA LEU A 85 -18.34 -3.30 -4.81
C LEU A 85 -19.02 -2.63 -6.00
N ARG A 86 -18.24 -2.21 -7.01
CA ARG A 86 -18.78 -1.59 -8.24
C ARG A 86 -19.59 -2.57 -9.08
N ARG A 87 -19.15 -3.84 -9.14
CA ARG A 87 -19.95 -4.91 -9.77
C ARG A 87 -21.25 -5.19 -9.02
N TRP A 88 -21.24 -5.09 -7.70
CA TRP A 88 -22.44 -5.25 -6.88
C TRP A 88 -23.40 -4.06 -7.04
N LEU A 89 -22.89 -2.82 -6.96
CA LEU A 89 -23.69 -1.59 -7.14
C LEU A 89 -24.32 -1.47 -8.52
N TRP A 90 -23.67 -1.97 -9.57
CA TRP A 90 -24.19 -1.93 -10.95
C TRP A 90 -24.84 -3.25 -11.39
N GLY A 91 -24.85 -4.28 -10.54
CA GLY A 91 -25.30 -5.63 -10.84
C GLY A 91 -26.76 -5.94 -10.46
N GLY A 92 -27.53 -4.94 -10.02
CA GLY A 92 -28.93 -5.10 -9.65
C GLY A 92 -29.13 -5.12 -8.13
N ALA A 93 -29.39 -3.94 -7.57
CA ALA A 93 -30.15 -3.82 -6.33
C ALA A 93 -31.33 -2.92 -6.65
N ASP A 94 -32.39 -3.56 -7.12
CA ASP A 94 -33.72 -3.04 -6.92
C ASP A 94 -33.98 -2.98 -5.40
N THR A 95 -34.74 -1.98 -4.98
CA THR A 95 -35.22 -1.66 -3.60
C THR A 95 -34.35 -0.79 -2.66
N ASP A 96 -34.86 0.43 -2.45
CA ASP A 96 -34.73 1.35 -1.30
C ASP A 96 -33.36 1.96 -0.95
N GLY A 97 -33.05 3.06 -1.66
CA GLY A 97 -31.80 3.83 -1.67
C GLY A 97 -31.28 4.45 -0.37
N VAL A 98 -31.84 4.15 0.79
CA VAL A 98 -31.29 4.57 2.11
C VAL A 98 -30.58 3.40 2.83
N SER A 99 -31.01 2.16 2.57
CA SER A 99 -30.43 0.96 3.20
C SER A 99 -29.04 0.62 2.65
N GLY A 100 -28.86 0.74 1.32
CA GLY A 100 -27.61 0.38 0.64
C GLY A 100 -26.43 1.29 1.00
N LEU A 101 -26.64 2.61 1.09
CA LEU A 101 -25.58 3.55 1.43
C LEU A 101 -25.05 3.31 2.85
N THR A 102 -25.96 3.04 3.78
CA THR A 102 -25.64 2.75 5.19
C THR A 102 -24.82 1.46 5.31
N ILE A 103 -25.15 0.44 4.51
CA ILE A 103 -24.38 -0.82 4.44
C ILE A 103 -22.99 -0.58 3.85
N VAL A 104 -22.86 0.20 2.78
CA VAL A 104 -21.54 0.50 2.16
C VAL A 104 -20.64 1.27 3.11
N ILE A 105 -21.19 2.28 3.79
CA ILE A 105 -20.46 3.08 4.80
C ILE A 105 -20.05 2.17 5.97
N SER A 106 -20.97 1.35 6.48
CA SER A 106 -20.71 0.39 7.56
C SER A 106 -19.59 -0.59 7.20
N VAL A 107 -19.63 -1.19 6.00
CA VAL A 107 -18.60 -2.14 5.54
C VAL A 107 -17.26 -1.42 5.33
N PHE A 108 -17.27 -0.20 4.78
CA PHE A 108 -16.06 0.60 4.61
C PHE A 108 -15.37 0.90 5.95
N PHE A 109 -16.12 1.38 6.93
CA PHE A 109 -15.58 1.68 8.26
C PHE A 109 -15.19 0.40 9.01
N SER A 110 -15.94 -0.70 8.87
CA SER A 110 -15.59 -1.99 9.47
C SER A 110 -14.27 -2.54 8.92
N LEU A 111 -14.07 -2.44 7.60
CA LEU A 111 -12.81 -2.84 6.96
C LEU A 111 -11.66 -1.89 7.30
N LEU A 112 -11.93 -0.59 7.42
CA LEU A 112 -10.94 0.41 7.80
C LEU A 112 -10.47 0.20 9.25
N VAL A 113 -11.39 -0.12 10.16
CA VAL A 113 -11.10 -0.49 11.55
C VAL A 113 -10.30 -1.80 11.60
N LEU A 114 -10.73 -2.85 10.90
CA LEU A 114 -10.04 -4.15 10.87
C LEU A 114 -8.58 -4.02 10.37
N VAL A 115 -8.33 -3.12 9.42
CA VAL A 115 -6.98 -2.83 8.89
C VAL A 115 -6.17 -1.91 9.81
N SER A 116 -6.82 -1.17 10.72
CA SER A 116 -6.15 -0.27 11.66
C SER A 116 -5.73 -0.95 12.97
N PHE A 117 -6.33 -2.10 13.31
CA PHE A 117 -6.05 -2.88 14.52
C PHE A 117 -5.17 -4.13 14.27
N THR A 118 -4.62 -4.31 13.07
CA THR A 118 -3.74 -5.45 12.69
C THR A 118 -2.40 -4.99 12.13
#